data_AF-A0A6N8ZYI1-F1
#
_entry.id   AF-A0A6N8ZYI1-F1
#
_cell.length_a   1.000
_cell.length_b   1.000
_cell.length_c   1.000
_cell.angle_alpha   90.00
_cell.angle_beta   90.00
_cell.angle_gamma   90.00
#
_symmetry.space_group_name_H-M   'P 1'
#
loop_
_entity.id
_entity.type
_entity.pdbx_description
1 polymer ?
#
loop_
_entity_poly.entity_id
_entity_poly.type
_entity_poly.pdbx_seq_one_letter_code
_entity_poly.pdbx_strand_id
1 'polypeptide(L)'
;MDLKPDSARLVATILQDHVPECEVRAFGSRANGTAREYSDLDLAVVGDGPLDRSVLGRLQAAFEESRLPMRVDVHDWHTIPDRFRQEIGRTQVVIQKGSIGS
;
A
#
# COMPACT_ATOMS: atom_id res chain seq x y z
N MET A 1 5.52 -11.67 3.89
CA MET A 1 4.47 -10.75 4.37
C MET A 1 3.46 -11.54 5.16
N ASP A 2 3.05 -11.02 6.31
CA ASP A 2 2.02 -11.59 7.16
C ASP A 2 0.62 -11.04 6.82
N LEU A 3 0.00 -11.63 5.79
CA LEU A 3 -1.34 -11.29 5.33
C LEU A 3 -2.08 -12.57 4.90
N LYS A 4 -3.31 -12.76 5.39
CA LYS A 4 -4.14 -13.92 5.01
C LYS A 4 -4.51 -13.87 3.52
N PRO A 5 -4.69 -15.01 2.83
CA PRO A 5 -4.97 -15.04 1.39
C PRO A 5 -6.17 -14.18 0.96
N ASP A 6 -7.27 -14.19 1.71
CA ASP A 6 -8.46 -13.40 1.36
C ASP A 6 -8.24 -11.90 1.52
N SER A 7 -7.52 -11.48 2.57
CA SER A 7 -7.11 -10.09 2.75
C SER A 7 -6.16 -9.66 1.63
N ALA A 8 -5.22 -10.52 1.22
CA ALA A 8 -4.30 -10.24 0.12
C ALA A 8 -5.04 -10.05 -1.22
N ARG A 9 -6.05 -10.88 -1.50
CA ARG A 9 -6.90 -10.72 -2.69
C ARG A 9 -7.66 -9.40 -2.67
N LEU A 10 -8.27 -9.05 -1.55
CA LEU A 10 -9.03 -7.81 -1.42
C LEU A 10 -8.13 -6.58 -1.57
N VAL A 11 -6.93 -6.60 -0.95
CA VAL A 11 -5.93 -5.54 -1.14
C VAL A 11 -5.55 -5.42 -2.62
N ALA A 12 -5.25 -6.54 -3.30
CA ALA A 12 -4.89 -6.52 -4.71
C ALA A 12 -6.03 -5.95 -5.59
N THR A 13 -7.29 -6.33 -5.34
CA THR A 13 -8.45 -5.77 -6.06
C THR A 13 -8.55 -4.26 -5.89
N ILE A 14 -8.51 -3.76 -4.65
CA ILE A 14 -8.61 -2.32 -4.36
C ILE A 14 -7.46 -1.55 -5.03
N LEU A 15 -6.22 -2.07 -4.98
CA LEU A 15 -5.08 -1.41 -5.62
C LEU A 15 -5.20 -1.37 -7.14
N GLN A 16 -5.69 -2.45 -7.77
CA GLN A 16 -5.92 -2.50 -9.22
C GLN A 16 -7.05 -1.56 -9.67
N ASP A 17 -8.12 -1.41 -8.88
CA ASP A 17 -9.25 -0.56 -9.24
C ASP A 17 -8.91 0.94 -9.16
N HIS A 18 -7.95 1.33 -8.30
CA HIS A 18 -7.67 2.73 -7.99
C HIS A 18 -6.32 3.24 -8.52
N VAL A 19 -5.28 2.40 -8.54
CA VAL A 19 -3.91 2.78 -8.91
C VAL A 19 -3.19 1.67 -9.71
N PRO A 20 -3.80 1.12 -10.78
CA PRO A 20 -3.24 -0.06 -11.50
C PRO A 20 -1.85 0.20 -12.11
N GLU A 21 -1.62 1.44 -12.51
CA GLU A 21 -0.37 1.93 -13.12
C GLU A 21 0.77 2.06 -12.11
N CYS A 22 0.47 2.10 -10.80
CA CYS A 22 1.46 2.37 -9.76
C CYS A 22 2.08 1.09 -9.22
N GLU A 23 3.38 1.15 -8.93
CA GLU A 23 3.99 0.18 -8.03
C GLU A 23 3.51 0.44 -6.60
N VAL A 24 3.17 -0.61 -5.87
CA VAL A 24 2.76 -0.51 -4.47
C VAL A 24 3.65 -1.40 -3.63
N ARG A 25 4.19 -0.82 -2.57
CA ARG A 25 5.12 -1.47 -1.67
C ARG A 25 4.53 -1.48 -0.28
N ALA A 26 4.47 -2.64 0.34
CA ALA A 26 4.19 -2.71 1.75
C ALA A 26 5.47 -2.58 2.56
N PHE A 27 5.36 -2.00 3.74
CA PHE A 27 6.46 -1.89 4.68
C PHE A 27 5.97 -2.12 6.12
N GLY A 28 6.81 -1.85 7.10
CA GLY A 28 6.43 -1.96 8.50
C GLY A 28 6.29 -3.40 8.98
N SER A 29 5.48 -3.59 10.02
CA SER A 29 5.47 -4.84 10.79
C SER A 29 5.02 -6.07 9.98
N ARG A 30 4.02 -5.91 9.11
CA ARG A 30 3.50 -6.99 8.25
C ARG A 30 4.45 -7.38 7.13
N ALA A 31 5.22 -6.41 6.60
CA ALA A 31 6.29 -6.72 5.65
C ALA A 31 7.44 -7.48 6.34
N ASN A 32 7.79 -7.07 7.56
CA ASN A 32 8.89 -7.64 8.35
C ASN A 32 8.57 -8.94 9.09
N GLY A 33 7.31 -9.39 9.11
CA GLY A 33 6.90 -10.60 9.84
C GLY A 33 6.89 -10.42 11.36
N THR A 34 6.83 -9.18 11.85
CA THR A 34 6.75 -8.82 13.28
C THR A 34 5.37 -8.27 13.68
N ALA A 35 4.39 -8.42 12.80
CA ALA A 35 3.03 -7.95 13.01
C ALA A 35 2.33 -8.69 14.16
N ARG A 36 1.46 -7.96 14.85
CA ARG A 36 0.46 -8.51 15.76
C ARG A 36 -0.87 -8.62 15.01
N GLU A 37 -1.84 -9.32 15.60
CA GLU A 37 -3.15 -9.56 14.99
C GLU A 37 -3.80 -8.28 14.45
N TYR A 38 -3.81 -7.22 15.25
CA TYR A 38 -4.41 -5.91 14.93
C TYR A 38 -3.41 -4.88 14.38
N SER A 39 -2.21 -5.28 13.98
CA SER A 39 -1.27 -4.35 13.35
C SER A 39 -1.83 -3.85 12.01
N ASP A 40 -1.59 -2.58 11.70
CA ASP A 40 -2.00 -2.00 10.43
C ASP A 40 -1.16 -2.57 9.26
N LEU A 41 -1.65 -2.37 8.04
CA LEU A 41 -0.91 -2.62 6.81
C LEU A 41 -0.45 -1.28 6.24
N ASP A 42 0.86 -1.04 6.30
CA ASP A 42 1.47 0.17 5.76
C ASP A 42 1.84 0.00 4.27
N LEU A 43 1.31 0.87 3.42
CA LEU A 43 1.52 0.87 1.97
C LEU A 43 2.13 2.20 1.50
N ALA A 44 3.14 2.10 0.64
CA ALA A 44 3.67 3.22 -0.13
C ALA A 44 3.29 3.02 -1.61
N VAL A 45 2.62 4.02 -2.19
CA VAL A 45 2.27 4.05 -3.62
C VAL A 45 3.33 4.85 -4.36
N VAL A 46 3.96 4.21 -5.33
CA VAL A 46 5.07 4.73 -6.13
C VAL A 46 4.54 4.94 -7.55
N GLY A 47 4.01 6.14 -7.80
CA GLY A 47 3.69 6.62 -9.15
C GLY A 47 4.90 7.32 -9.79
N ASP A 48 4.72 7.88 -10.99
CA ASP A 48 5.76 8.67 -11.68
C ASP A 48 6.00 10.05 -11.03
N GLY A 49 5.03 10.54 -10.27
CA GLY A 49 5.09 11.77 -9.49
C GLY A 49 4.07 11.73 -8.34
N PRO A 50 3.87 12.86 -7.63
CA PRO A 50 2.87 12.95 -6.58
C PRO A 50 1.49 12.53 -7.08
N LEU A 51 0.80 11.71 -6.30
CA LEU A 51 -0.56 11.30 -6.59
C LEU A 51 -1.49 12.50 -6.48
N ASP A 52 -2.49 12.55 -7.37
CA ASP A 52 -3.61 13.47 -7.21
C ASP A 52 -4.30 13.19 -5.85
N ARG A 53 -4.56 14.24 -5.08
CA ARG A 53 -5.19 14.13 -3.75
C ARG A 53 -6.51 13.38 -3.79
N SER A 54 -7.27 13.52 -4.88
CA SER A 54 -8.52 12.81 -5.08
C SER A 54 -8.31 11.31 -5.29
N VAL A 55 -7.24 10.90 -5.98
CA VAL A 55 -6.89 9.47 -6.16
C VAL A 55 -6.49 8.86 -4.82
N LEU A 56 -5.59 9.53 -4.09
CA LEU A 56 -5.17 9.07 -2.76
C LEU A 56 -6.34 8.98 -1.78
N GLY A 57 -7.22 9.99 -1.76
CA GLY A 57 -8.41 10.00 -0.91
C GLY A 57 -9.40 8.89 -1.25
N ARG A 58 -9.66 8.63 -2.54
CA ARG A 58 -10.53 7.52 -2.97
C ARG A 58 -9.93 6.16 -2.59
N LEU A 59 -8.62 5.99 -2.73
CA LEU A 59 -7.94 4.75 -2.35
C LEU A 59 -8.01 4.51 -0.83
N GLN A 60 -7.78 5.55 -0.02
CA GLN A 60 -7.90 5.47 1.44
C GLN A 60 -9.34 5.13 1.87
N ALA A 61 -10.34 5.81 1.29
CA ALA A 61 -11.75 5.52 1.56
C ALA A 61 -12.13 4.08 1.18
N ALA A 62 -11.66 3.58 0.02
CA ALA A 62 -11.93 2.20 -0.39
C ALA A 62 -11.36 1.16 0.58
N PHE A 63 -10.20 1.41 1.19
CA PHE A 63 -9.68 0.55 2.24
C PHE A 63 -10.45 0.66 3.56
N GLU A 64 -10.85 1.87 3.96
CA GLU A 64 -11.63 2.11 5.18
C GLU A 64 -13.02 1.47 5.12
N GLU A 65 -13.67 1.51 3.95
CA GLU A 65 -14.98 0.89 3.68
C GLU A 65 -14.87 -0.62 3.43
N SER A 66 -13.65 -1.15 3.32
CA SER A 66 -13.42 -2.57 3.06
C SER A 66 -13.67 -3.43 4.30
N ARG A 67 -13.81 -4.73 4.05
CA ARG A 67 -13.96 -5.77 5.07
C ARG A 67 -12.61 -6.35 5.54
N LEU A 68 -11.52 -5.61 5.37
CA LEU A 68 -10.22 -6.01 5.89
C LEU A 68 -10.25 -5.97 7.43
N PRO A 69 -9.67 -6.98 8.12
CA PRO A 69 -9.67 -7.01 9.59
C PRO A 69 -8.60 -6.10 10.22
N MET A 70 -7.98 -5.23 9.43
CA MET A 70 -6.95 -4.29 9.87
C MET A 70 -7.11 -2.97 9.11
N ARG A 71 -6.62 -1.88 9.68
CA ARG A 71 -6.50 -0.61 8.96
C ARG A 71 -5.38 -0.72 7.92
N VAL A 72 -5.53 0.02 6.83
CA VAL A 72 -4.50 0.17 5.80
C VAL A 72 -4.09 1.63 5.76
N ASP A 73 -2.81 1.90 6.04
CA ASP A 73 -2.25 3.25 5.97
C ASP A 73 -1.54 3.43 4.63
N VAL A 74 -2.01 4.38 3.83
CA VAL A 74 -1.52 4.60 2.46
C VAL A 74 -0.77 5.92 2.38
N HIS A 75 0.48 5.84 1.95
CA HIS A 75 1.38 6.97 1.74
C HIS A 75 1.73 7.14 0.26
N ASP A 76 1.71 8.38 -0.24
CA ASP A 76 2.31 8.72 -1.52
C ASP A 76 3.82 8.88 -1.35
N TRP A 77 4.59 8.05 -2.07
CA TRP A 77 6.05 8.00 -2.03
C TRP A 77 6.72 9.35 -2.28
N HIS A 78 6.14 10.18 -3.15
CA HIS A 78 6.74 11.47 -3.53
C HIS A 78 6.54 12.56 -2.48
N THR A 79 5.55 12.40 -1.60
CA THR A 79 5.20 13.42 -0.60
C THR A 79 5.76 13.13 0.79
N ILE A 80 6.16 11.88 1.05
CA ILE A 80 6.81 11.53 2.32
C ILE A 80 8.25 12.04 2.39
N PRO A 81 8.78 12.37 3.60
CA PRO A 81 10.16 12.83 3.75
C PRO A 81 11.21 11.79 3.33
N ASP A 82 12.37 12.24 2.86
CA ASP A 82 13.50 11.40 2.42
C ASP A 82 13.93 10.37 3.45
N ARG A 83 14.02 10.77 4.74
CA ARG A 83 14.32 9.84 5.84
C ARG A 83 13.34 8.67 5.89
N PHE A 84 12.07 8.93 5.61
CA PHE A 84 11.04 7.92 5.67
C PHE A 84 11.12 6.99 4.45
N ARG A 85 11.41 7.53 3.26
CA ARG A 85 11.73 6.71 2.09
C ARG A 85 12.91 5.77 2.33
N GLN A 86 13.96 6.25 3.00
CA GLN A 86 15.13 5.43 3.35
C GLN A 86 14.76 4.28 4.31
N GLU A 87 13.93 4.54 5.31
CA GLU A 87 13.43 3.51 6.23
C GLU A 87 12.61 2.44 5.52
N ILE A 88 11.67 2.86 4.66
CA ILE A 88 10.84 1.95 3.85
C ILE A 88 11.72 1.09 2.94
N GLY A 89 12.70 1.71 2.25
CA GLY A 89 13.58 1.03 1.32
C GLY A 89 14.36 -0.16 1.91
N ARG A 90 14.56 -0.22 3.23
CA ARG A 90 15.28 -1.31 3.91
C ARG A 90 14.46 -2.58 4.09
N THR A 91 13.12 -2.46 4.11
CA THR A 91 12.23 -3.52 4.60
C THR A 91 11.01 -3.76 3.71
N GLN A 92 10.88 -2.99 2.63
CA GLN A 92 9.73 -3.04 1.75
C GLN A 92 9.59 -4.37 1.00
N VAL A 93 8.33 -4.74 0.75
CA VAL A 93 7.94 -5.83 -0.14
C VAL A 93 7.03 -5.25 -1.23
N VAL A 94 7.40 -5.45 -2.50
CA VAL A 94 6.55 -5.05 -3.63
C VAL A 94 5.33 -5.98 -3.68
N ILE A 95 4.13 -5.41 -3.60
CA ILE A 95 2.86 -6.17 -3.65
C ILE A 95 2.08 -5.97 -4.95
N GLN A 96 2.33 -4.87 -5.66
CA GLN A 96 1.82 -4.62 -7.00
C GLN A 96 2.95 -4.00 -7.82
N LYS A 97 3.15 -4.50 -9.04
CA LYS A 97 3.97 -3.81 -10.03
C LYS A 97 3.06 -2.89 -10.83
N GLY A 98 3.52 -1.68 -11.10
CA GLY A 98 2.84 -0.79 -12.04
C GLY A 98 2.75 -1.47 -13.40
N SER A 99 1.54 -1.65 -13.89
CA SER A 99 1.30 -2.27 -15.19
C SER A 99 0.79 -1.18 -16.11
N ILE A 100 1.65 -0.68 -16.99
CA ILE A 100 1.22 0.17 -18.10
C ILE A 100 0.32 -0.70 -18.97
N GLY A 101 -0.97 -0.35 -19.05
CA GLY A 101 -1.91 -1.03 -19.91
C GLY A 101 -1.29 -1.25 -21.29
N SER A 102 -1.12 -2.52 -21.67
CA SER A 102 -0.61 -2.92 -22.99
C SER A 102 -1.70 -2.74 -24.05
#